data_AF-M5XEY7-F1
#
_entry.id   AF-M5XEY7-F1
#
_cell.length_a   1.000
_cell.length_b   1.000
_cell.length_c   1.000
_cell.angle_alpha   90.00
_cell.angle_beta   90.00
_cell.angle_gamma   90.00
#
_symmetry.space_group_name_H-M   'P 1'
#
loop_
_entity.id
_entity.type
_entity.pdbx_description
1 polymer ?
#
loop_
_entity_poly.entity_id
_entity_poly.type
_entity_poly.pdbx_seq_one_letter_code
_entity_poly.pdbx_strand_id
1 'polypeptide(L)'
;MVGLAYDCLANPLGAVRSTFEKAIASGSDPASFDGRDWGAVDLFRHFLFEDDGLTQVPILNSATIRWVQPNTLVRFRGMIQDMLGNEFYVGAYKDGSVWRTNKFTDVPQFPMDTSPDMRLWERRMLYCIPVPGQNSWTESPSEAVMYRSMNSATQQREKRHRLDVEATDNMDCNVSDEGVECSPAKKLKEDGHLQSQESITEGTSSSMIMGPDVNRDSLPCLIKIYDCPESDLKLNEVFEFVGVFTFDPEFKVDKDECDDFTNGFSEDVLVHFPPNKVPRLHCFIHRKLAVHDFLPHSPTVEPKPNLVKEIREALLGHLTAILGNDGVAAHFMLLHLLSTVYSRVETVAVGKLSLNLTCFSKESVPVFGTPLRLAMKNLLPFTQCISLTVDYLNTASLAPRKDYETNRLITGALQLAEGSHLIFDETHLEAGTLNSVGVENARVLKTLMELQKVEYDFKFYKLDMAADIKMLILSEGKSNILPADIVLPFHPSSVGSSEVAAEALEAWRWYLATLRSLPHSIEPEMQKVIENDLVAARQEDRKLGTQDFSRLLTMGRLMSMSFGETSLSLEHWQMVKELERLRKERLK
;
A
#
# COMPACT_ATOMS: atom_id res chain seq x y z
N MET A 1 43.05 -7.57 8.23
CA MET A 1 41.64 -7.82 8.59
C MET A 1 41.40 -9.31 8.58
N VAL A 2 40.75 -9.85 9.62
CA VAL A 2 40.09 -11.16 9.54
C VAL A 2 38.71 -10.90 8.95
N GLY A 3 38.22 -11.76 8.05
CA GLY A 3 36.86 -11.62 7.50
C GLY A 3 35.79 -11.79 8.60
N LEU A 4 34.62 -11.20 8.40
CA LEU A 4 33.46 -11.47 9.26
C LEU A 4 33.12 -12.97 9.17
N ALA A 5 32.80 -13.59 10.31
CA ALA A 5 32.47 -15.02 10.40
C ALA A 5 31.04 -15.35 9.93
N TYR A 6 30.32 -14.35 9.41
CA TYR A 6 28.93 -14.38 8.99
C TYR A 6 28.70 -13.28 7.94
N ASP A 7 27.64 -13.41 7.14
CA ASP A 7 27.23 -12.46 6.12
C ASP A 7 25.79 -12.04 6.41
N CYS A 8 25.57 -10.75 6.70
CA CYS A 8 24.26 -10.24 7.08
C CYS A 8 23.24 -10.21 5.93
N LEU A 9 23.70 -10.23 4.66
CA LEU A 9 22.84 -10.24 3.47
C LEU A 9 22.55 -11.68 3.02
N ALA A 10 23.59 -12.48 2.79
CA ALA A 10 23.49 -13.80 2.19
C ALA A 10 23.26 -14.93 3.20
N ASN A 11 23.58 -14.73 4.49
CA ASN A 11 23.39 -15.73 5.55
C ASN A 11 23.03 -15.08 6.90
N PRO A 12 21.95 -14.26 6.98
CA PRO A 12 21.53 -13.62 8.23
C PRO A 12 21.31 -14.61 9.37
N LEU A 13 20.80 -15.82 9.09
CA LEU A 13 20.64 -16.88 10.09
C LEU A 13 22.00 -17.35 10.66
N GLY A 14 23.09 -17.27 9.90
CA GLY A 14 24.45 -17.49 10.38
C GLY A 14 24.92 -16.44 11.38
N ALA A 15 24.54 -15.17 11.18
CA ALA A 15 24.80 -14.09 12.14
C ALA A 15 23.99 -14.28 13.44
N VAL A 16 22.70 -14.67 13.33
CA VAL A 16 21.84 -15.02 14.49
C VAL A 16 22.43 -16.19 15.30
N ARG A 17 22.86 -17.27 14.64
CA ARG A 17 23.52 -18.41 15.32
C ARG A 17 24.84 -17.98 15.98
N SER A 18 25.68 -17.24 15.27
CA SER A 18 26.99 -16.80 15.80
C SER A 18 26.88 -15.78 16.95
N THR A 19 25.77 -15.05 17.08
CA THR A 19 25.51 -14.19 18.26
C THR A 19 24.93 -15.01 19.41
N PHE A 20 24.03 -15.96 19.14
CA PHE A 20 23.47 -16.86 20.15
C PHE A 20 24.56 -17.72 20.81
N GLU A 21 25.43 -18.36 20.03
CA GLU A 21 26.55 -19.16 20.52
C GLU A 21 27.47 -18.37 21.47
N LYS A 22 27.73 -17.09 21.17
CA LYS A 22 28.50 -16.20 22.06
C LYS A 22 27.76 -15.87 23.35
N ALA A 23 26.45 -15.65 23.30
CA ALA A 23 25.63 -15.34 24.46
C ALA A 23 25.47 -16.55 25.42
N ILE A 24 25.41 -17.77 24.87
CA ILE A 24 25.47 -19.01 25.65
C ILE A 24 26.88 -19.21 26.22
N ALA A 25 27.94 -18.98 25.43
CA ALA A 25 29.32 -19.10 25.89
C ALA A 25 29.70 -18.07 26.98
N SER A 26 29.02 -16.91 27.06
CA SER A 26 29.16 -15.96 28.16
C SER A 26 28.37 -16.35 29.43
N GLY A 27 27.64 -17.47 29.42
CA GLY A 27 26.93 -18.01 30.58
C GLY A 27 25.46 -17.61 30.72
N SER A 28 24.82 -17.13 29.65
CA SER A 28 23.39 -16.79 29.68
C SER A 28 22.49 -18.04 29.57
N ASP A 29 21.41 -18.11 30.36
CA ASP A 29 20.37 -19.14 30.22
C ASP A 29 19.46 -18.82 29.02
N PRO A 30 19.23 -19.76 28.09
CA PRO A 30 18.24 -19.63 27.02
C PRO A 30 16.86 -19.14 27.48
N ALA A 31 16.41 -19.49 28.69
CA ALA A 31 15.12 -19.01 29.23
C ALA A 31 15.09 -17.49 29.43
N SER A 32 16.24 -16.82 29.51
CA SER A 32 16.30 -15.36 29.65
C SER A 32 16.01 -14.60 28.34
N PHE A 33 15.99 -15.30 27.20
CA PHE A 33 15.75 -14.72 25.87
C PHE A 33 14.29 -14.83 25.38
N ASP A 34 13.38 -15.35 26.22
CA ASP A 34 11.96 -15.26 25.92
C ASP A 34 11.52 -13.78 25.95
N GLY A 35 10.84 -13.35 24.89
CA GLY A 35 10.49 -11.94 24.64
C GLY A 35 11.67 -10.95 24.60
N ARG A 36 12.93 -11.39 24.41
CA ARG A 36 14.11 -10.52 24.37
C ARG A 36 15.16 -10.95 23.35
N ASP A 37 15.84 -9.97 22.78
CA ASP A 37 17.03 -10.21 21.96
C ASP A 37 18.32 -10.34 22.80
N TRP A 38 19.32 -11.03 22.25
CA TRP A 38 20.67 -11.20 22.82
C TRP A 38 21.74 -10.39 22.07
N GLY A 39 21.33 -9.34 21.34
CA GLY A 39 22.19 -8.53 20.48
C GLY A 39 22.29 -9.04 19.04
N ALA A 40 21.39 -9.94 18.59
CA ALA A 40 21.32 -10.32 17.18
C ALA A 40 20.69 -9.20 16.34
N VAL A 41 19.66 -8.53 16.84
CA VAL A 41 18.99 -7.42 16.14
C VAL A 41 19.90 -6.18 16.11
N ASP A 42 20.67 -5.92 17.17
CA ASP A 42 21.61 -4.80 17.21
C ASP A 42 22.74 -4.92 16.18
N LEU A 43 23.19 -6.15 15.88
CA LEU A 43 24.12 -6.42 14.78
C LEU A 43 23.52 -6.02 13.41
N PHE A 44 22.23 -6.28 13.19
CA PHE A 44 21.53 -5.81 11.98
C PHE A 44 21.29 -4.30 11.99
N ARG A 45 21.09 -3.66 13.16
CA ARG A 45 20.98 -2.19 13.27
C ARG A 45 22.27 -1.51 12.82
N HIS A 46 23.43 -1.96 13.32
CA HIS A 46 24.74 -1.45 12.88
C HIS A 46 24.93 -1.63 11.37
N PHE A 47 24.72 -2.85 10.86
CA PHE A 47 24.88 -3.14 9.43
C PHE A 47 23.97 -2.28 8.53
N LEU A 48 22.72 -2.04 8.92
CA LEU A 48 21.76 -1.31 8.09
C LEU A 48 21.95 0.21 8.16
N PHE A 49 22.29 0.76 9.34
CA PHE A 49 22.24 2.20 9.60
C PHE A 49 23.60 2.87 9.90
N GLU A 50 24.59 2.12 10.39
CA GLU A 50 25.96 2.64 10.63
C GLU A 50 26.87 2.34 9.44
N ASP A 51 26.74 1.15 8.82
CA ASP A 51 27.50 0.75 7.62
C ASP A 51 26.80 1.12 6.28
N ASP A 52 25.67 1.84 6.32
CA ASP A 52 24.78 2.16 5.16
C ASP A 52 24.34 0.94 4.32
N GLY A 53 24.31 -0.25 4.94
CA GLY A 53 23.94 -1.51 4.30
C GLY A 53 22.50 -1.58 3.82
N LEU A 54 21.60 -0.69 4.28
CA LEU A 54 20.20 -0.65 3.87
C LEU A 54 20.01 -0.49 2.35
N THR A 55 20.93 0.20 1.68
CA THR A 55 20.95 0.38 0.22
C THR A 55 21.26 -0.91 -0.55
N GLN A 56 21.84 -1.92 0.10
CA GLN A 56 22.25 -3.20 -0.49
C GLN A 56 21.20 -4.30 -0.29
N VAL A 57 20.19 -4.09 0.57
CA VAL A 57 19.16 -5.08 0.87
C VAL A 57 18.06 -5.05 -0.20
N PRO A 58 17.79 -6.12 -0.96
CA PRO A 58 16.81 -6.09 -2.04
C PRO A 58 15.38 -5.89 -1.52
N ILE A 59 14.56 -5.14 -2.28
CA ILE A 59 13.14 -4.96 -1.97
C ILE A 59 12.31 -6.11 -2.57
N LEU A 60 11.57 -6.82 -1.71
CA LEU A 60 10.65 -7.90 -2.07
C LEU A 60 9.34 -7.34 -2.63
N ASN A 61 9.04 -7.68 -3.88
CA ASN A 61 7.78 -7.43 -4.58
C ASN A 61 7.53 -8.51 -5.64
N SER A 62 6.42 -8.40 -6.37
CA SER A 62 5.97 -9.38 -7.37
C SER A 62 6.95 -9.60 -8.54
N ALA A 63 7.83 -8.63 -8.81
CA ALA A 63 8.87 -8.74 -9.84
C ALA A 63 10.19 -9.30 -9.29
N THR A 64 10.54 -9.00 -8.03
CA THR A 64 11.82 -9.43 -7.42
C THR A 64 11.78 -10.81 -6.77
N ILE A 65 10.61 -11.29 -6.31
CA ILE A 65 10.46 -12.60 -5.64
C ILE A 65 11.03 -13.78 -6.44
N ARG A 66 11.04 -13.70 -7.79
CA ARG A 66 11.58 -14.75 -8.66
C ARG A 66 13.12 -14.85 -8.69
N TRP A 67 13.81 -13.89 -8.08
CA TRP A 67 15.27 -13.75 -8.13
C TRP A 67 15.91 -13.78 -6.74
N VAL A 68 15.20 -13.26 -5.73
CA VAL A 68 15.55 -13.35 -4.30
C VAL A 68 15.68 -14.82 -3.89
N GLN A 69 16.76 -15.16 -3.19
CA GLN A 69 17.00 -16.52 -2.69
C GLN A 69 16.40 -16.69 -1.28
N PRO A 70 15.78 -17.84 -0.96
CA PRO A 70 15.37 -18.16 0.41
C PRO A 70 16.52 -18.06 1.41
N ASN A 71 16.20 -17.69 2.65
CA ASN A 71 17.10 -17.46 3.78
C ASN A 71 18.04 -16.25 3.65
N THR A 72 17.84 -15.36 2.67
CA THR A 72 18.57 -14.08 2.55
C THR A 72 17.82 -12.92 3.22
N LEU A 73 18.53 -11.81 3.47
CA LEU A 73 17.94 -10.59 4.04
C LEU A 73 17.22 -9.79 2.95
N VAL A 74 15.98 -9.36 3.21
CA VAL A 74 15.17 -8.53 2.31
C VAL A 74 14.49 -7.38 3.03
N ARG A 75 14.06 -6.37 2.27
CA ARG A 75 13.09 -5.34 2.69
C ARG A 75 11.72 -5.65 2.09
N PHE A 76 10.64 -5.55 2.85
CA PHE A 76 9.26 -5.56 2.33
C PHE A 76 8.55 -4.27 2.77
N ARG A 77 7.87 -3.60 1.83
CA ARG A 77 7.06 -2.41 2.11
C ARG A 77 5.59 -2.77 1.89
N GLY A 78 4.76 -2.61 2.92
CA GLY A 78 3.36 -2.98 2.83
C GLY A 78 2.48 -2.48 3.98
N MET A 79 1.18 -2.56 3.77
CA MET A 79 0.13 -2.24 4.72
C MET A 79 -0.25 -3.49 5.52
N ILE A 80 -0.41 -3.37 6.84
CA ILE A 80 -0.90 -4.46 7.69
C ILE A 80 -2.42 -4.62 7.46
N GLN A 81 -2.85 -5.73 6.85
CA GLN A 81 -4.25 -5.98 6.49
C GLN A 81 -4.99 -6.86 7.51
N ASP A 82 -4.33 -7.86 8.08
CA ASP A 82 -4.91 -8.72 9.12
C ASP A 82 -3.86 -9.08 10.19
N MET A 83 -4.34 -9.34 11.40
CA MET A 83 -3.54 -9.73 12.56
C MET A 83 -4.00 -11.11 13.01
N LEU A 84 -3.18 -12.12 12.69
CA LEU A 84 -3.54 -13.53 12.85
C LEU A 84 -3.31 -14.04 14.28
N GLY A 85 -2.94 -13.15 15.21
CA GLY A 85 -2.58 -13.48 16.58
C GLY A 85 -1.12 -13.92 16.71
N ASN A 86 -0.87 -14.74 17.74
CA ASN A 86 0.46 -15.20 18.11
C ASN A 86 0.64 -16.71 17.83
N GLU A 87 1.87 -17.10 17.58
CA GLU A 87 2.33 -18.44 17.22
C GLU A 87 3.39 -18.88 18.24
N PHE A 88 3.21 -20.06 18.84
CA PHE A 88 4.23 -20.68 19.70
C PHE A 88 5.16 -21.54 18.85
N TYR A 89 6.47 -21.44 19.11
CA TYR A 89 7.50 -22.18 18.38
C TYR A 89 8.67 -22.56 19.31
N VAL A 90 9.43 -23.60 18.95
CA VAL A 90 10.63 -24.00 19.70
C VAL A 90 11.76 -23.01 19.43
N GLY A 91 11.83 -21.98 20.26
CA GLY A 91 12.79 -20.88 20.12
C GLY A 91 14.23 -21.29 20.42
N ALA A 92 14.44 -22.14 21.42
CA ALA A 92 15.73 -22.76 21.70
C ALA A 92 15.58 -24.25 22.10
N TYR A 93 16.56 -25.06 21.71
CA TYR A 93 16.63 -26.50 22.00
C TYR A 93 18.09 -26.93 22.14
N LYS A 94 18.31 -28.16 22.60
CA LYS A 94 19.64 -28.70 22.88
C LYS A 94 19.94 -29.89 21.97
N ASP A 95 20.93 -29.75 21.09
CA ASP A 95 21.49 -30.89 20.36
C ASP A 95 22.63 -31.50 21.20
N GLY A 96 22.34 -32.66 21.80
CA GLY A 96 23.24 -33.39 22.70
C GLY A 96 23.63 -32.58 23.94
N SER A 97 24.68 -31.76 23.80
CA SER A 97 25.19 -30.87 24.86
C SER A 97 25.18 -29.38 24.49
N VAL A 98 24.86 -29.03 23.23
CA VAL A 98 24.98 -27.67 22.70
C VAL A 98 23.59 -27.06 22.51
N TRP A 99 23.35 -25.90 23.12
CA TRP A 99 22.15 -25.11 22.85
C TRP A 99 22.19 -24.50 21.44
N ARG A 100 21.06 -24.59 20.73
CA ARG A 100 20.80 -23.93 19.44
C ARG A 100 19.46 -23.19 19.51
N THR A 101 19.23 -22.34 18.51
CA THR A 101 18.02 -21.53 18.37
C THR A 101 17.39 -21.67 16.98
N ASN A 102 16.05 -21.62 16.93
CA ASN A 102 15.26 -21.50 15.71
C ASN A 102 14.61 -20.11 15.58
N LYS A 103 15.10 -19.10 16.33
CA LYS A 103 14.61 -17.71 16.19
C LYS A 103 14.86 -17.24 14.75
N PHE A 104 13.87 -16.58 14.17
CA PHE A 104 13.86 -16.14 12.77
C PHE A 104 13.86 -17.25 11.70
N THR A 105 13.47 -18.49 12.02
CA THR A 105 13.14 -19.54 11.02
C THR A 105 11.82 -20.26 11.35
N ASP A 106 11.24 -20.94 10.37
CA ASP A 106 10.12 -21.88 10.54
C ASP A 106 10.59 -23.35 10.60
N VAL A 107 11.66 -23.70 9.88
CA VAL A 107 12.21 -25.06 9.83
C VAL A 107 13.51 -25.11 10.63
N PRO A 108 13.71 -26.08 11.55
CA PRO A 108 14.97 -26.25 12.26
C PRO A 108 16.05 -26.77 11.31
N GLN A 109 17.27 -26.20 11.37
CA GLN A 109 18.38 -26.60 10.49
C GLN A 109 18.89 -28.04 10.77
N PHE A 110 18.65 -28.54 11.98
CA PHE A 110 19.07 -29.86 12.43
C PHE A 110 17.84 -30.62 12.94
N PRO A 111 17.78 -31.96 12.82
CA PRO A 111 16.74 -32.75 13.44
C PRO A 111 16.64 -32.44 14.94
N MET A 112 15.42 -32.23 15.44
CA MET A 112 15.18 -32.12 16.87
C MET A 112 14.84 -33.51 17.41
N ASP A 113 15.85 -34.21 17.93
CA ASP A 113 15.62 -35.37 18.81
C ASP A 113 14.67 -34.96 19.95
N THR A 114 13.86 -35.91 20.43
CA THR A 114 12.80 -35.72 21.45
C THR A 114 13.39 -35.46 22.86
N SER A 115 14.15 -34.38 22.99
CA SER A 115 14.87 -33.99 24.19
C SER A 115 13.97 -33.20 25.15
N PRO A 116 14.15 -33.33 26.48
CA PRO A 116 13.38 -32.56 27.46
C PRO A 116 13.84 -31.09 27.57
N ASP A 117 15.02 -30.76 27.04
CA ASP A 117 15.65 -29.44 27.13
C ASP A 117 15.22 -28.53 25.97
N MET A 118 13.92 -28.29 25.85
CA MET A 118 13.30 -27.40 24.84
C MET A 118 12.72 -26.14 25.50
N ARG A 119 12.80 -24.99 24.81
CA ARG A 119 12.20 -23.72 25.20
C ARG A 119 11.22 -23.27 24.11
N LEU A 120 9.95 -23.18 24.46
CA LEU A 120 8.93 -22.54 23.63
C LEU A 120 9.00 -21.02 23.83
N TRP A 121 8.93 -20.26 22.73
CA TRP A 121 8.81 -18.80 22.70
C TRP A 121 7.59 -18.42 21.84
N GLU A 122 7.15 -17.17 21.96
CA GLU A 122 6.01 -16.62 21.23
C GLU A 122 6.48 -15.66 20.10
N ARG A 123 5.74 -15.59 18.99
CA ARG A 123 5.93 -14.62 17.89
C ARG A 123 4.59 -14.21 17.27
N ARG A 124 4.45 -12.96 16.83
CA ARG A 124 3.19 -12.43 16.26
C ARG A 124 3.14 -12.58 14.75
N MET A 125 2.00 -12.99 14.21
CA MET A 125 1.78 -13.16 12.77
C MET A 125 0.93 -12.03 12.17
N LEU A 126 1.47 -11.36 11.16
CA LEU A 126 0.82 -10.26 10.45
C LEU A 126 0.65 -10.58 8.96
N TYR A 127 -0.56 -10.49 8.44
CA TYR A 127 -0.80 -10.59 7.00
C TYR A 127 -0.72 -9.19 6.37
N CYS A 128 0.31 -8.97 5.56
CA CYS A 128 0.62 -7.68 4.96
C CYS A 128 0.51 -7.72 3.44
N ILE A 129 0.08 -6.62 2.83
CA ILE A 129 -0.11 -6.49 1.38
C ILE A 129 0.60 -5.25 0.82
N PRO A 130 0.90 -5.17 -0.49
CA PRO A 130 1.26 -3.91 -1.14
C PRO A 130 0.16 -2.87 -0.91
N VAL A 131 0.51 -1.59 -0.82
CA VAL A 131 -0.46 -0.57 -0.36
C VAL A 131 -1.59 -0.40 -1.40
N PRO A 132 -2.88 -0.53 -1.00
CA PRO A 132 -4.00 -0.36 -1.94
C PRO A 132 -3.96 1.00 -2.64
N GLY A 133 -4.11 0.98 -3.97
CA GLY A 133 -4.09 2.19 -4.81
C GLY A 133 -2.71 2.85 -4.97
N GLN A 134 -1.61 2.18 -4.61
CA GLN A 134 -0.25 2.71 -4.79
C GLN A 134 0.06 3.03 -6.27
N ASN A 135 0.59 4.23 -6.51
CA ASN A 135 0.93 4.72 -7.84
C ASN A 135 2.39 4.38 -8.19
N SER A 136 2.64 4.01 -9.44
CA SER A 136 3.91 3.42 -9.91
C SER A 136 5.15 4.28 -9.69
N TRP A 137 5.02 5.62 -9.62
CA TRP A 137 6.17 6.49 -9.34
C TRP A 137 6.73 6.36 -7.92
N THR A 138 5.98 5.73 -7.00
CA THR A 138 6.42 5.43 -5.63
C THR A 138 7.17 4.11 -5.50
N GLU A 139 7.19 3.29 -6.55
CA GLU A 139 7.99 2.08 -6.59
C GLU A 139 9.46 2.47 -6.73
N SER A 140 10.33 1.91 -5.87
CA SER A 140 11.76 2.14 -5.98
C SER A 140 12.27 1.62 -7.34
N PRO A 141 13.12 2.39 -8.06
CA PRO A 141 13.56 2.01 -9.40
C PRO A 141 14.25 0.65 -9.37
N SER A 142 13.79 -0.27 -10.24
CA SER A 142 14.02 -1.70 -10.05
C SER A 142 15.49 -2.11 -9.98
N GLU A 143 15.90 -2.60 -8.80
CA GLU A 143 17.23 -3.16 -8.48
C GLU A 143 17.61 -4.36 -9.39
N ALA A 144 16.65 -4.89 -10.17
CA ALA A 144 16.87 -5.91 -11.20
C ALA A 144 17.90 -5.50 -12.29
N VAL A 145 18.16 -4.20 -12.47
CA VAL A 145 19.27 -3.72 -13.33
C VAL A 145 20.63 -4.07 -12.72
N MET A 146 20.78 -3.96 -11.40
CA MET A 146 22.03 -4.19 -10.68
C MET A 146 22.43 -5.68 -10.64
N TYR A 147 21.47 -6.56 -10.34
CA TYR A 147 21.70 -8.01 -10.32
C TYR A 147 22.12 -8.58 -11.68
N ARG A 148 21.65 -7.99 -12.79
CA ARG A 148 22.04 -8.42 -14.14
C ARG A 148 23.53 -8.16 -14.42
N SER A 149 24.12 -7.12 -13.83
CA SER A 149 25.57 -6.87 -13.90
C SER A 149 26.36 -7.83 -13.01
N MET A 150 25.90 -8.12 -11.79
CA MET A 150 26.62 -9.03 -10.88
C MET A 150 26.71 -10.46 -11.42
N ASN A 151 25.62 -11.02 -11.95
CA ASN A 151 25.64 -12.36 -12.55
C ASN A 151 26.47 -12.46 -13.83
N SER A 152 26.76 -11.34 -14.50
CA SER A 152 27.68 -11.30 -15.65
C SER A 152 29.15 -11.29 -15.21
N ALA A 153 29.44 -10.74 -14.03
CA ALA A 153 30.81 -10.64 -13.50
C ALA A 153 31.32 -11.97 -12.92
N THR A 154 30.44 -12.81 -12.37
CA THR A 154 30.81 -14.08 -11.72
C THR A 154 31.11 -15.23 -12.69
N GLN A 155 30.69 -15.15 -13.95
CA GLN A 155 30.89 -16.23 -14.93
C GLN A 155 32.23 -16.20 -15.70
N GLN A 156 33.09 -15.19 -15.52
CA GLN A 156 34.35 -15.05 -16.28
C GLN A 156 35.61 -15.57 -15.55
N ARG A 157 35.49 -16.51 -14.61
CA ARG A 157 36.67 -17.12 -13.96
C ARG A 157 36.60 -18.64 -13.92
N GLU A 158 37.72 -19.25 -14.33
CA GLU A 158 37.94 -20.70 -14.51
C GLU A 158 37.20 -21.31 -15.73
N LYS A 159 37.79 -22.22 -16.51
CA LYS A 159 39.14 -22.83 -16.48
C LYS A 159 39.68 -22.99 -17.91
N ARG A 160 41.00 -22.85 -18.10
CA ARG A 160 41.69 -23.31 -19.32
C ARG A 160 42.20 -24.73 -19.09
N HIS A 161 42.04 -25.61 -20.08
CA HIS A 161 43.00 -26.68 -20.33
C HIS A 161 43.18 -26.88 -21.84
N ARG A 162 44.30 -27.50 -22.24
CA ARG A 162 44.60 -27.85 -23.63
C ARG A 162 44.57 -29.37 -23.84
N LEU A 163 44.62 -29.70 -25.14
CA LEU A 163 44.85 -30.99 -25.82
C LEU A 163 46.05 -31.77 -25.23
N ASP A 164 46.37 -33.03 -25.55
CA ASP A 164 46.29 -33.83 -26.80
C ASP A 164 46.23 -35.35 -26.44
N VAL A 165 45.90 -36.41 -27.25
CA VAL A 165 45.30 -36.68 -28.59
C VAL A 165 44.98 -38.21 -28.66
N GLU A 166 44.50 -38.75 -29.80
CA GLU A 166 44.25 -40.19 -30.17
C GLU A 166 42.92 -40.85 -29.73
N ALA A 167 42.27 -41.77 -30.49
CA ALA A 167 42.22 -42.06 -31.95
C ALA A 167 41.11 -43.12 -32.25
N THR A 168 40.74 -43.30 -33.54
CA THR A 168 39.96 -44.42 -34.15
C THR A 168 38.46 -44.60 -33.81
N ASP A 169 37.57 -45.07 -34.71
CA ASP A 169 37.48 -44.85 -36.18
C ASP A 169 36.10 -45.28 -36.78
N ASN A 170 35.92 -44.99 -38.08
CA ASN A 170 34.94 -45.52 -39.07
C ASN A 170 33.63 -44.77 -39.38
N MET A 171 33.69 -43.97 -40.47
CA MET A 171 32.94 -44.10 -41.76
C MET A 171 31.39 -44.14 -41.83
N ASP A 172 30.74 -43.66 -42.92
CA ASP A 172 31.03 -42.62 -43.96
C ASP A 172 29.76 -42.41 -44.85
N CYS A 173 29.88 -41.59 -45.91
CA CYS A 173 29.08 -41.48 -47.15
C CYS A 173 27.97 -40.40 -47.27
N ASN A 174 28.36 -39.17 -47.67
CA ASN A 174 28.30 -38.62 -49.05
C ASN A 174 27.15 -39.10 -50.01
N VAL A 175 26.58 -38.30 -50.96
CA VAL A 175 26.80 -36.90 -51.44
C VAL A 175 25.67 -36.45 -52.43
N SER A 176 25.34 -35.14 -52.48
CA SER A 176 24.70 -34.37 -53.61
C SER A 176 23.30 -34.80 -54.19
N ASP A 177 22.57 -34.04 -55.05
CA ASP A 177 22.81 -32.71 -55.68
C ASP A 177 21.53 -31.86 -55.99
N GLU A 178 21.76 -30.64 -56.53
CA GLU A 178 20.91 -29.57 -57.15
C GLU A 178 19.40 -29.74 -57.52
N GLY A 179 18.70 -28.57 -57.63
CA GLY A 179 17.47 -28.37 -58.43
C GLY A 179 16.27 -27.73 -57.68
N VAL A 180 16.18 -26.41 -57.44
CA VAL A 180 15.90 -25.27 -58.35
C VAL A 180 14.41 -25.05 -58.75
N GLU A 181 13.82 -24.02 -58.11
CA GLU A 181 12.75 -23.09 -58.57
C GLU A 181 11.22 -23.38 -58.61
N CYS A 182 10.49 -22.27 -58.33
CA CYS A 182 9.17 -21.83 -58.80
C CYS A 182 7.87 -22.57 -58.43
N SER A 183 7.15 -21.99 -57.46
CA SER A 183 5.68 -21.97 -57.35
C SER A 183 5.03 -21.17 -58.52
N PRO A 184 3.70 -21.23 -58.80
CA PRO A 184 2.69 -20.62 -57.90
C PRO A 184 1.26 -21.25 -57.83
N ALA A 185 0.54 -20.83 -56.79
CA ALA A 185 -0.77 -21.32 -56.33
C ALA A 185 -2.03 -21.09 -57.21
N LYS A 186 -3.06 -21.92 -56.99
CA LYS A 186 -4.54 -21.68 -57.06
C LYS A 186 -5.31 -22.99 -56.73
N LYS A 187 -6.57 -23.04 -56.29
CA LYS A 187 -7.42 -22.22 -55.35
C LYS A 187 -8.79 -22.95 -55.16
N LEU A 188 -9.63 -22.51 -54.19
CA LEU A 188 -10.98 -23.03 -53.80
C LEU A 188 -10.96 -24.36 -52.99
N LYS A 189 -11.79 -24.63 -51.95
CA LYS A 189 -13.25 -24.43 -51.65
C LYS A 189 -14.15 -25.47 -52.38
N GLU A 190 -15.25 -26.05 -51.86
CA GLU A 190 -16.01 -26.09 -50.57
C GLU A 190 -17.12 -27.19 -50.71
N ASP A 191 -17.91 -27.69 -49.75
CA ASP A 191 -18.08 -27.65 -48.27
C ASP A 191 -18.97 -28.88 -47.84
N GLY A 192 -19.18 -29.17 -46.54
CA GLY A 192 -20.44 -29.78 -46.09
C GLY A 192 -20.48 -30.72 -44.85
N HIS A 193 -21.13 -30.23 -43.77
CA HIS A 193 -22.06 -30.93 -42.84
C HIS A 193 -21.70 -32.21 -42.01
N LEU A 194 -21.91 -32.09 -40.67
CA LEU A 194 -22.84 -32.84 -39.76
C LEU A 194 -22.90 -34.40 -39.75
N GLN A 195 -23.25 -35.14 -38.67
CA GLN A 195 -24.02 -34.80 -37.45
C GLN A 195 -23.80 -35.79 -36.25
N SER A 196 -23.92 -35.28 -35.01
CA SER A 196 -24.40 -35.91 -33.73
C SER A 196 -24.17 -37.39 -33.33
N GLN A 197 -23.74 -37.63 -32.07
CA GLN A 197 -24.62 -38.13 -30.98
C GLN A 197 -24.02 -37.97 -29.56
N GLU A 198 -24.81 -38.24 -28.50
CA GLU A 198 -24.61 -37.77 -27.11
C GLU A 198 -24.51 -38.91 -26.06
N SER A 199 -23.93 -38.64 -24.87
CA SER A 199 -24.22 -39.41 -23.63
C SER A 199 -23.96 -38.64 -22.31
N ILE A 200 -25.03 -37.97 -21.84
CA ILE A 200 -25.51 -37.79 -20.45
C ILE A 200 -24.52 -37.69 -19.24
N THR A 201 -24.81 -36.66 -18.44
CA THR A 201 -24.29 -36.17 -17.14
C THR A 201 -23.89 -37.14 -16.02
N GLU A 202 -22.81 -36.79 -15.30
CA GLU A 202 -22.69 -36.53 -13.83
C GLU A 202 -21.25 -36.04 -13.51
N GLY A 203 -20.92 -35.25 -12.49
CA GLY A 203 -21.75 -34.58 -11.47
C GLY A 203 -20.93 -33.98 -10.31
N THR A 204 -20.10 -32.95 -10.52
CA THR A 204 -19.32 -32.32 -9.41
C THR A 204 -19.18 -30.79 -9.55
N SER A 205 -19.76 -30.04 -8.61
CA SER A 205 -19.74 -28.57 -8.59
C SER A 205 -18.52 -28.00 -7.86
N SER A 206 -17.51 -27.57 -8.63
CA SER A 206 -16.44 -26.71 -8.09
C SER A 206 -16.96 -25.28 -7.91
N SER A 207 -17.27 -24.92 -6.65
CA SER A 207 -17.75 -23.58 -6.29
C SER A 207 -16.62 -22.56 -6.37
N MET A 208 -16.49 -21.88 -7.51
CA MET A 208 -15.64 -20.69 -7.63
C MET A 208 -16.30 -19.51 -6.90
N ILE A 209 -15.92 -19.29 -5.64
CA ILE A 209 -16.23 -18.06 -4.92
C ILE A 209 -15.40 -16.93 -5.54
N MET A 210 -16.01 -16.16 -6.44
CA MET A 210 -15.43 -14.93 -6.96
C MET A 210 -15.36 -13.87 -5.85
N GLY A 211 -14.16 -13.66 -5.30
CA GLY A 211 -13.85 -12.44 -4.57
C GLY A 211 -13.80 -11.23 -5.53
N PRO A 212 -13.99 -10.00 -5.04
CA PRO A 212 -13.79 -8.80 -5.85
C PRO A 212 -12.34 -8.68 -6.33
N ASP A 213 -12.13 -7.89 -7.39
CA ASP A 213 -10.90 -7.82 -8.19
C ASP A 213 -9.67 -7.31 -7.39
N VAL A 214 -9.06 -8.21 -6.60
CA VAL A 214 -7.76 -7.99 -5.96
C VAL A 214 -6.70 -8.13 -7.04
N ASN A 215 -6.18 -6.96 -7.43
CA ASN A 215 -5.18 -6.75 -8.47
C ASN A 215 -4.18 -7.92 -8.60
N ARG A 216 -4.21 -8.60 -9.75
CA ARG A 216 -3.62 -9.93 -9.97
C ARG A 216 -2.09 -9.99 -9.82
N ASP A 217 -1.46 -8.82 -9.79
CA ASP A 217 -0.02 -8.61 -9.64
C ASP A 217 0.40 -8.25 -8.20
N SER A 218 -0.48 -8.33 -7.21
CA SER A 218 -0.15 -8.03 -5.80
C SER A 218 0.47 -9.24 -5.07
N LEU A 219 1.63 -9.04 -4.45
CA LEU A 219 2.32 -10.06 -3.64
C LEU A 219 2.06 -9.84 -2.13
N PRO A 220 1.15 -10.60 -1.49
CA PRO A 220 1.01 -10.58 -0.04
C PRO A 220 2.23 -11.23 0.63
N CYS A 221 2.50 -10.87 1.89
CA CYS A 221 3.54 -11.48 2.70
C CYS A 221 3.07 -11.72 4.14
N LEU A 222 3.38 -12.90 4.68
CA LEU A 222 3.13 -13.25 6.08
C LEU A 222 4.37 -12.88 6.92
N ILE A 223 4.26 -11.83 7.73
CA ILE A 223 5.38 -11.29 8.49
C ILE A 223 5.31 -11.80 9.92
N LYS A 224 6.41 -12.38 10.39
CA LYS A 224 6.58 -12.88 11.76
C LYS A 224 7.42 -11.90 12.57
N ILE A 225 6.81 -11.34 13.62
CA ILE A 225 7.40 -10.34 14.51
C ILE A 225 7.84 -11.01 15.82
N TYR A 226 9.03 -10.65 16.30
CA TYR A 226 9.64 -11.16 17.52
C TYR A 226 9.87 -10.00 18.51
N ASP A 227 9.84 -10.28 19.81
CA ASP A 227 10.24 -9.38 20.92
C ASP A 227 9.64 -7.96 20.91
N CYS A 228 8.47 -7.75 20.29
CA CYS A 228 7.87 -6.43 20.06
C CYS A 228 6.50 -6.31 20.74
N PRO A 229 6.22 -5.21 21.48
CA PRO A 229 4.93 -5.01 22.16
C PRO A 229 3.76 -4.89 21.19
N GLU A 230 2.53 -4.98 21.71
CA GLU A 230 1.29 -4.91 20.92
C GLU A 230 0.90 -3.48 20.50
N SER A 231 1.47 -2.46 21.15
CA SER A 231 1.18 -1.04 20.91
C SER A 231 1.65 -0.49 19.57
N ASP A 232 2.69 -1.12 18.99
CA ASP A 232 3.59 -0.48 18.03
C ASP A 232 3.20 -0.72 16.57
N LEU A 233 2.26 -1.64 16.33
CA LEU A 233 1.82 -2.08 15.01
C LEU A 233 0.29 -2.10 14.99
N LYS A 234 -0.35 -1.42 14.02
CA LYS A 234 -1.82 -1.38 13.90
C LYS A 234 -2.29 -1.71 12.49
N LEU A 235 -3.54 -2.17 12.38
CA LEU A 235 -4.19 -2.39 11.09
C LEU A 235 -4.20 -1.09 10.25
N ASN A 236 -4.04 -1.23 8.95
CA ASN A 236 -4.00 -0.16 7.93
C ASN A 236 -2.79 0.77 7.99
N GLU A 237 -1.91 0.62 8.99
CA GLU A 237 -0.61 1.30 8.98
C GLU A 237 0.33 0.64 7.98
N VAL A 238 1.21 1.45 7.38
CA VAL A 238 2.17 1.04 6.36
C VAL A 238 3.57 1.00 6.98
N PHE A 239 4.30 -0.07 6.72
CA PHE A 239 5.60 -0.33 7.32
C PHE A 239 6.62 -0.83 6.28
N GLU A 240 7.89 -0.51 6.52
CA GLU A 240 9.05 -1.16 5.93
C GLU A 240 9.58 -2.17 6.94
N PHE A 241 9.55 -3.45 6.58
CA PHE A 241 10.04 -4.57 7.38
C PHE A 241 11.34 -5.09 6.78
N VAL A 242 12.36 -5.28 7.60
CA VAL A 242 13.66 -5.87 7.21
C VAL A 242 13.82 -7.20 7.94
N GLY A 243 14.11 -8.27 7.21
CA GLY A 243 14.05 -9.62 7.77
C GLY A 243 14.54 -10.73 6.84
N VAL A 244 14.54 -11.96 7.35
CA VAL A 244 14.89 -13.17 6.59
C VAL A 244 13.70 -13.60 5.73
N PHE A 245 13.89 -13.65 4.42
CA PHE A 245 12.91 -14.15 3.47
C PHE A 245 12.85 -15.68 3.47
N THR A 246 11.66 -16.25 3.63
CA THR A 246 11.41 -17.69 3.53
C THR A 246 10.24 -17.96 2.58
N PHE A 247 10.47 -18.77 1.56
CA PHE A 247 9.48 -19.17 0.56
C PHE A 247 9.86 -20.57 0.06
N ASP A 248 8.91 -21.50 0.07
CA ASP A 248 9.12 -22.89 -0.33
C ASP A 248 8.19 -23.22 -1.49
N PRO A 249 8.67 -23.10 -2.75
CA PRO A 249 7.87 -23.38 -3.94
C PRO A 249 7.59 -24.87 -4.15
N GLU A 250 8.29 -25.77 -3.47
CA GLU A 250 8.15 -27.23 -3.63
C GLU A 250 7.27 -27.87 -2.55
N PHE A 251 6.91 -27.11 -1.51
CA PHE A 251 6.05 -27.56 -0.41
C PHE A 251 4.79 -28.30 -0.89
N LYS A 252 4.67 -29.57 -0.51
CA LYS A 252 3.47 -30.39 -0.69
C LYS A 252 2.75 -30.52 0.64
N VAL A 253 1.41 -30.43 0.60
CA VAL A 253 0.57 -30.83 1.73
C VAL A 253 0.32 -32.32 1.59
N ASP A 254 1.27 -33.13 2.05
CA ASP A 254 1.04 -34.57 2.22
C ASP A 254 0.10 -34.75 3.43
N LYS A 255 -1.05 -35.41 3.20
CA LYS A 255 -2.18 -35.40 4.14
C LYS A 255 -2.11 -36.44 5.26
N ASP A 256 -1.11 -37.32 5.21
CA ASP A 256 -1.11 -38.57 5.97
C ASP A 256 -0.07 -38.61 7.11
N GLU A 257 0.79 -37.58 7.25
CA GLU A 257 1.75 -37.44 8.37
C GLU A 257 1.35 -36.27 9.30
N CYS A 258 0.29 -36.50 10.07
CA CYS A 258 -0.03 -35.67 11.23
C CYS A 258 0.92 -36.01 12.38
N ASP A 259 1.99 -35.23 12.53
CA ASP A 259 2.90 -35.34 13.67
C ASP A 259 2.28 -34.62 14.88
N ASP A 260 1.92 -35.39 15.92
CA ASP A 260 1.02 -35.04 17.04
C ASP A 260 1.47 -33.82 17.90
N PHE A 261 2.60 -33.19 17.54
CA PHE A 261 3.19 -32.04 18.23
C PHE A 261 2.84 -30.68 17.61
N THR A 262 2.37 -30.61 16.36
CA THR A 262 1.91 -29.33 15.78
C THR A 262 0.48 -28.98 16.21
N ASN A 263 0.35 -28.33 17.37
CA ASN A 263 -0.92 -27.75 17.86
C ASN A 263 -1.72 -27.07 16.73
N GLY A 264 -3.02 -27.39 16.63
CA GLY A 264 -3.90 -27.04 15.49
C GLY A 264 -4.06 -25.55 15.13
N PHE A 265 -3.49 -24.62 15.91
CA PHE A 265 -3.36 -23.22 15.50
C PHE A 265 -2.39 -23.02 14.31
N SER A 266 -1.43 -23.93 14.10
CA SER A 266 -0.51 -23.85 12.96
C SER A 266 -1.12 -24.38 11.66
N GLU A 267 -2.11 -25.27 11.77
CA GLU A 267 -2.66 -26.03 10.64
C GLU A 267 -3.53 -25.12 9.74
N ASP A 268 -4.44 -24.34 10.34
CA ASP A 268 -5.26 -23.32 9.63
C ASP A 268 -4.41 -22.34 8.81
N VAL A 269 -3.26 -21.91 9.37
CA VAL A 269 -2.34 -20.99 8.70
C VAL A 269 -1.63 -21.66 7.52
N LEU A 270 -1.29 -22.95 7.62
CA LEU A 270 -0.71 -23.72 6.51
C LEU A 270 -1.75 -24.03 5.42
N VAL A 271 -3.01 -24.27 5.79
CA VAL A 271 -4.13 -24.52 4.87
C VAL A 271 -4.51 -23.25 4.10
N HIS A 272 -4.59 -22.09 4.76
CA HIS A 272 -4.99 -20.82 4.14
C HIS A 272 -3.83 -20.00 3.55
N PHE A 273 -2.61 -20.15 4.07
CA PHE A 273 -1.40 -19.48 3.61
C PHE A 273 -0.23 -20.47 3.43
N PRO A 274 -0.35 -21.41 2.48
CA PRO A 274 0.67 -22.43 2.27
C PRO A 274 2.01 -21.81 1.82
N PRO A 275 3.17 -22.34 2.27
CA PRO A 275 4.50 -21.80 1.98
C PRO A 275 4.83 -21.62 0.49
N ASN A 276 4.14 -22.35 -0.40
CA ASN A 276 4.27 -22.29 -1.86
C ASN A 276 3.47 -21.18 -2.56
N LYS A 277 2.62 -20.43 -1.83
CA LYS A 277 1.82 -19.32 -2.38
C LYS A 277 2.04 -17.99 -1.69
N VAL A 278 2.37 -17.98 -0.40
CA VAL A 278 2.55 -16.75 0.38
C VAL A 278 3.95 -16.73 1.00
N PRO A 279 4.85 -15.82 0.56
CA PRO A 279 6.17 -15.68 1.15
C PRO A 279 6.07 -15.25 2.61
N ARG A 280 7.00 -15.74 3.41
CA ARG A 280 7.14 -15.45 4.83
C ARG A 280 8.36 -14.56 5.05
N LEU A 281 8.26 -13.65 6.02
CA LEU A 281 9.33 -12.72 6.39
C LEU A 281 9.52 -12.75 7.90
N HIS A 282 10.67 -13.26 8.35
CA HIS A 282 11.04 -13.19 9.76
C HIS A 282 11.70 -11.84 10.05
N CYS A 283 10.93 -10.91 10.61
CA CYS A 283 11.34 -9.52 10.77
C CYS A 283 12.33 -9.34 11.92
N PHE A 284 13.46 -8.69 11.64
CA PHE A 284 14.39 -8.17 12.65
C PHE A 284 14.02 -6.74 13.08
N ILE A 285 13.71 -5.88 12.10
CA ILE A 285 13.55 -4.44 12.27
C ILE A 285 12.38 -3.96 11.41
N HIS A 286 11.50 -3.13 11.98
CA HIS A 286 10.39 -2.50 11.26
C HIS A 286 10.33 -0.99 11.49
N ARG A 287 9.88 -0.25 10.47
CA ARG A 287 9.79 1.21 10.47
C ARG A 287 8.44 1.64 9.90
N LYS A 288 7.61 2.38 10.66
CA LYS A 288 6.36 2.95 10.10
C LYS A 288 6.74 3.93 9.01
N LEU A 289 6.13 3.79 7.83
CA LEU A 289 6.32 4.69 6.71
C LEU A 289 5.25 5.78 6.71
N ALA A 290 5.67 7.00 6.41
CA ALA A 290 4.80 8.12 6.14
C ALA A 290 4.85 8.50 4.65
N VAL A 291 3.98 9.42 4.23
CA VAL A 291 3.87 9.89 2.83
C VAL A 291 5.21 10.39 2.25
N HIS A 292 6.13 10.88 3.09
CA HIS A 292 7.45 11.34 2.63
C HIS A 292 8.44 10.20 2.29
N ASP A 293 8.27 8.99 2.82
CA ASP A 293 9.12 7.82 2.51
C ASP A 293 8.92 7.24 1.09
N PHE A 294 7.89 7.72 0.40
CA PHE A 294 7.53 7.36 -0.98
C PHE A 294 8.01 8.39 -2.00
N LEU A 295 8.69 9.46 -1.57
CA LEU A 295 9.35 10.41 -2.47
C LEU A 295 10.67 9.80 -2.97
N PRO A 296 10.92 9.71 -4.31
CA PRO A 296 12.20 9.25 -4.83
C PRO A 296 13.37 10.12 -4.39
N HIS A 297 13.13 11.43 -4.30
CA HIS A 297 14.09 12.45 -3.91
C HIS A 297 13.46 13.38 -2.88
N SER A 298 13.93 13.30 -1.64
CA SER A 298 13.63 14.26 -0.57
C SER A 298 14.75 15.30 -0.50
N PRO A 299 14.61 16.49 -1.12
CA PRO A 299 15.61 17.53 -0.97
C PRO A 299 15.72 17.92 0.52
N THR A 300 16.94 17.90 1.05
CA THR A 300 17.28 18.24 2.46
C THR A 300 17.16 19.75 2.75
N VAL A 301 16.20 20.42 2.09
CA VAL A 301 16.03 21.86 2.02
C VAL A 301 14.81 22.24 2.84
N GLU A 302 15.00 23.04 3.88
CA GLU A 302 13.89 23.61 4.64
C GLU A 302 12.95 24.43 3.73
N PRO A 303 11.63 24.41 3.95
CA PRO A 303 10.65 25.06 3.08
C PRO A 303 10.73 26.59 3.15
N LYS A 304 11.65 27.19 2.38
CA LYS A 304 11.81 28.64 2.24
C LYS A 304 10.53 29.23 1.60
N PRO A 305 9.90 30.27 2.18
CA PRO A 305 8.60 30.78 1.73
C PRO A 305 8.52 31.12 0.23
N ASN A 306 9.58 31.72 -0.34
CA ASN A 306 9.63 32.05 -1.77
C ASN A 306 9.51 30.79 -2.65
N LEU A 307 10.27 29.74 -2.33
CA LEU A 307 10.25 28.46 -3.06
C LEU A 307 8.89 27.76 -2.91
N VAL A 308 8.31 27.78 -1.70
CA VAL A 308 6.95 27.26 -1.46
C VAL A 308 5.93 27.99 -2.32
N LYS A 309 6.01 29.32 -2.41
CA LYS A 309 5.12 30.16 -3.22
C LYS A 309 5.28 29.91 -4.73
N GLU A 310 6.50 29.83 -5.23
CA GLU A 310 6.79 29.51 -6.64
C GLU A 310 6.22 28.13 -7.03
N ILE A 311 6.45 27.10 -6.20
CA ILE A 311 5.93 25.75 -6.41
C ILE A 311 4.40 25.72 -6.31
N ARG A 312 3.81 26.45 -5.34
CA ARG A 312 2.35 26.63 -5.19
C ARG A 312 1.72 27.22 -6.44
N GLU A 313 2.29 28.31 -6.97
CA GLU A 313 1.77 29.00 -8.16
C GLU A 313 1.87 28.12 -9.41
N ALA A 314 2.97 27.38 -9.58
CA ALA A 314 3.11 26.39 -10.65
C ALA A 314 2.08 25.24 -10.54
N LEU A 315 1.90 24.66 -9.34
CA LEU A 315 0.92 23.59 -9.10
C LEU A 315 -0.52 24.08 -9.34
N LEU A 316 -0.84 25.28 -8.85
CA LEU A 316 -2.16 25.90 -9.03
C LEU A 316 -2.44 26.19 -10.51
N GLY A 317 -1.44 26.65 -11.26
CA GLY A 317 -1.53 26.83 -12.71
C GLY A 317 -1.81 25.51 -13.46
N HIS A 318 -1.11 24.44 -13.10
CA HIS A 318 -1.33 23.10 -13.66
C HIS A 318 -2.74 22.56 -13.34
N LEU A 319 -3.19 22.66 -12.08
CA LEU A 319 -4.56 22.29 -11.68
C LEU A 319 -5.60 23.14 -12.42
N THR A 320 -5.35 24.43 -12.63
CA THR A 320 -6.22 25.34 -13.40
C THR A 320 -6.33 24.91 -14.86
N ALA A 321 -5.21 24.53 -15.49
CA ALA A 321 -5.21 24.04 -16.87
C ALA A 321 -6.01 22.73 -17.04
N ILE A 322 -5.82 21.75 -16.13
CA ILE A 322 -6.59 20.48 -16.12
C ILE A 322 -8.08 20.74 -15.89
N LEU A 323 -8.42 21.65 -14.98
CA LEU A 323 -9.79 22.05 -14.67
C LEU A 323 -10.32 23.10 -15.68
N GLY A 324 -9.81 23.09 -16.92
CA GLY A 324 -10.36 23.85 -18.03
C GLY A 324 -10.33 25.37 -17.87
N ASN A 325 -9.29 25.89 -17.20
CA ASN A 325 -9.15 27.26 -16.72
C ASN A 325 -10.12 27.70 -15.61
N ASP A 326 -10.76 26.75 -14.91
CA ASP A 326 -11.51 27.02 -13.68
C ASP A 326 -10.57 27.21 -12.47
N GLY A 327 -10.02 28.42 -12.35
CA GLY A 327 -9.12 28.79 -11.26
C GLY A 327 -9.75 28.73 -9.85
N VAL A 328 -11.08 28.74 -9.73
CA VAL A 328 -11.76 28.57 -8.43
C VAL A 328 -11.76 27.09 -8.04
N ALA A 329 -12.09 26.20 -8.97
CA ALA A 329 -11.99 24.76 -8.76
C ALA A 329 -10.55 24.32 -8.46
N ALA A 330 -9.54 24.93 -9.10
CA ALA A 330 -8.13 24.68 -8.82
C ALA A 330 -7.72 25.06 -7.39
N HIS A 331 -8.21 26.19 -6.85
CA HIS A 331 -7.99 26.55 -5.44
C HIS A 331 -8.64 25.55 -4.48
N PHE A 332 -9.89 25.16 -4.72
CA PHE A 332 -10.56 24.15 -3.88
C PHE A 332 -9.87 22.79 -3.96
N MET A 333 -9.37 22.39 -5.13
CA MET A 333 -8.56 21.19 -5.32
C MET A 333 -7.25 21.25 -4.54
N LEU A 334 -6.53 22.38 -4.57
CA LEU A 334 -5.28 22.56 -3.80
C LEU A 334 -5.52 22.42 -2.29
N LEU A 335 -6.58 23.04 -1.76
CA LEU A 335 -6.96 22.92 -0.34
C LEU A 335 -7.37 21.48 0.01
N HIS A 336 -8.12 20.81 -0.87
CA HIS A 336 -8.47 19.40 -0.73
C HIS A 336 -7.23 18.49 -0.65
N LEU A 337 -6.24 18.71 -1.52
CA LEU A 337 -5.01 17.93 -1.57
C LEU A 337 -4.10 18.16 -0.35
N LEU A 338 -4.16 19.32 0.29
CA LEU A 338 -3.45 19.60 1.55
C LEU A 338 -4.21 19.09 2.80
N SER A 339 -5.51 18.78 2.69
CA SER A 339 -6.34 18.37 3.84
C SER A 339 -5.87 17.08 4.53
N THR A 340 -5.99 17.03 5.86
CA THR A 340 -5.56 15.94 6.74
C THR A 340 -6.32 15.98 8.07
N VAL A 341 -6.66 14.81 8.63
CA VAL A 341 -7.21 14.70 9.99
C VAL A 341 -6.08 14.84 11.02
N TYR A 342 -5.73 16.08 11.35
CA TYR A 342 -4.66 16.40 12.31
C TYR A 342 -5.10 16.27 13.78
N SER A 343 -6.41 16.21 14.05
CA SER A 343 -6.95 16.08 15.40
C SER A 343 -8.32 15.39 15.38
N ARG A 344 -8.62 14.69 16.47
CA ARG A 344 -9.93 14.10 16.74
C ARG A 344 -10.35 14.52 18.14
N VAL A 345 -11.48 15.19 18.24
CA VAL A 345 -12.08 15.59 19.51
C VAL A 345 -13.36 14.78 19.68
N GLU A 346 -13.40 13.95 20.72
CA GLU A 346 -14.44 12.94 20.94
C GLU A 346 -14.60 11.99 19.73
N THR A 347 -15.58 12.26 18.87
CA THR A 347 -15.88 11.48 17.66
C THR A 347 -15.64 12.26 16.35
N VAL A 348 -15.38 13.57 16.43
CA VAL A 348 -15.29 14.47 15.26
C VAL A 348 -13.85 14.56 14.77
N ALA A 349 -13.64 14.26 13.49
CA ALA A 349 -12.38 14.42 12.79
C ALA A 349 -12.23 15.85 12.24
N VAL A 350 -11.16 16.54 12.65
CA VAL A 350 -10.90 17.95 12.30
C VAL A 350 -9.76 18.06 11.29
N GLY A 351 -9.93 18.88 10.25
CA GLY A 351 -8.93 19.13 9.20
C GLY A 351 -9.15 18.39 7.87
N LYS A 352 -10.10 17.45 7.82
CA LYS A 352 -10.62 16.88 6.56
C LYS A 352 -11.27 17.98 5.70
N LEU A 353 -11.19 17.85 4.38
CA LEU A 353 -11.93 18.73 3.47
C LEU A 353 -12.37 17.94 2.22
N SER A 354 -13.51 17.27 2.28
CA SER A 354 -14.06 16.55 1.12
C SER A 354 -14.63 17.50 0.06
N LEU A 355 -14.45 17.16 -1.21
CA LEU A 355 -14.78 18.02 -2.36
C LEU A 355 -15.66 17.26 -3.35
N ASN A 356 -16.86 17.77 -3.61
CA ASN A 356 -17.69 17.37 -4.74
C ASN A 356 -17.64 18.46 -5.82
N LEU A 357 -17.16 18.07 -7.00
CA LEU A 357 -17.28 18.83 -8.24
C LEU A 357 -18.53 18.36 -8.99
N THR A 358 -19.57 19.20 -8.99
CA THR A 358 -20.82 18.90 -9.71
C THR A 358 -20.76 19.40 -11.16
N CYS A 359 -21.78 19.09 -11.95
CA CYS A 359 -21.90 19.41 -13.39
C CYS A 359 -20.96 18.59 -14.30
N PHE A 360 -20.41 17.47 -13.80
CA PHE A 360 -19.71 16.49 -14.63
C PHE A 360 -20.71 15.61 -15.38
N SER A 361 -21.10 16.01 -16.60
CA SER A 361 -21.88 15.17 -17.51
C SER A 361 -21.05 14.00 -18.05
N LYS A 362 -21.72 12.93 -18.51
CA LYS A 362 -21.12 11.78 -19.21
C LYS A 362 -20.21 12.17 -20.40
N GLU A 363 -20.43 13.33 -21.03
CA GLU A 363 -19.59 13.87 -22.11
C GLU A 363 -18.33 14.61 -21.60
N SER A 364 -18.40 15.20 -20.41
CA SER A 364 -17.31 15.97 -19.79
C SER A 364 -16.28 15.09 -19.06
N VAL A 365 -16.68 13.91 -18.57
CA VAL A 365 -15.81 12.99 -17.82
C VAL A 365 -14.62 12.49 -18.65
N PRO A 366 -14.74 12.13 -19.94
CA PRO A 366 -13.58 11.83 -20.79
C PRO A 366 -12.61 13.01 -20.94
N VAL A 367 -13.14 14.24 -21.03
CA VAL A 367 -12.37 15.46 -21.34
C VAL A 367 -11.64 16.03 -20.13
N PHE A 368 -12.29 16.06 -18.95
CA PHE A 368 -11.74 16.66 -17.73
C PHE A 368 -11.53 15.63 -16.61
N GLY A 369 -12.46 14.69 -16.44
CA GLY A 369 -12.40 13.68 -15.37
C GLY A 369 -11.25 12.69 -15.55
N THR A 370 -10.97 12.24 -16.77
CA THR A 370 -9.85 11.33 -17.04
C THR A 370 -8.47 12.00 -16.88
N PRO A 371 -8.20 13.20 -17.43
CA PRO A 371 -6.98 13.94 -17.10
C PRO A 371 -6.84 14.26 -15.61
N LEU A 372 -7.92 14.61 -14.92
CA LEU A 372 -7.90 14.84 -13.47
C LEU A 372 -7.51 13.58 -12.70
N ARG A 373 -8.10 12.41 -13.03
CA ARG A 373 -7.71 11.11 -12.46
C ARG A 373 -6.23 10.79 -12.69
N LEU A 374 -5.70 11.06 -13.90
CA LEU A 374 -4.30 10.84 -14.22
C LEU A 374 -3.38 11.79 -13.42
N ALA A 375 -3.73 13.08 -13.31
CA ALA A 375 -2.98 14.04 -12.52
C ALA A 375 -2.93 13.65 -11.03
N MET A 376 -4.05 13.16 -10.46
CA MET A 376 -4.08 12.69 -9.07
C MET A 376 -3.25 11.42 -8.85
N LYS A 377 -3.11 10.53 -9.85
CA LYS A 377 -2.16 9.41 -9.80
C LYS A 377 -0.70 9.87 -9.88
N ASN A 378 -0.42 10.92 -10.66
CA ASN A 378 0.93 11.46 -10.82
C ASN A 378 1.40 12.29 -9.61
N LEU A 379 0.49 12.96 -8.89
CA LEU A 379 0.78 13.84 -7.75
C LEU A 379 0.83 13.14 -6.38
N LEU A 380 0.03 12.10 -6.17
CA LEU A 380 -0.17 11.47 -4.86
C LEU A 380 0.39 10.03 -4.80
N PRO A 381 0.80 9.53 -3.63
CA PRO A 381 1.37 8.18 -3.54
C PRO A 381 0.33 7.07 -3.66
N PHE A 382 -0.89 7.30 -3.13
CA PHE A 382 -1.98 6.33 -3.12
C PHE A 382 -3.26 6.98 -3.68
N THR A 383 -3.72 6.53 -4.84
CA THR A 383 -4.90 7.07 -5.57
C THR A 383 -5.75 5.95 -6.13
N GLN A 384 -6.98 5.81 -5.64
CA GLN A 384 -7.95 4.82 -6.11
C GLN A 384 -9.21 5.52 -6.63
N CYS A 385 -9.82 4.95 -7.67
CA CYS A 385 -11.07 5.44 -8.25
C CYS A 385 -12.15 4.37 -8.10
N ILE A 386 -13.34 4.76 -7.65
CA ILE A 386 -14.50 3.89 -7.45
C ILE A 386 -15.65 4.47 -8.28
N SER A 387 -16.16 3.71 -9.23
CA SER A 387 -17.38 4.07 -9.98
C SER A 387 -18.59 3.66 -9.15
N LEU A 388 -19.42 4.62 -8.76
CA LEU A 388 -20.60 4.37 -7.95
C LEU A 388 -21.79 4.11 -8.86
N THR A 389 -22.16 2.84 -8.99
CA THR A 389 -23.40 2.39 -9.61
C THR A 389 -24.29 1.73 -8.56
N VAL A 390 -25.60 1.63 -8.84
CA VAL A 390 -26.56 0.93 -7.97
C VAL A 390 -26.16 -0.55 -7.80
N ASP A 391 -25.64 -1.17 -8.85
CA ASP A 391 -25.15 -2.55 -8.82
C ASP A 391 -23.91 -2.70 -7.92
N TYR A 392 -22.91 -1.83 -8.07
CA TYR A 392 -21.70 -1.83 -7.22
C TYR A 392 -22.07 -1.61 -5.75
N LEU A 393 -22.94 -0.65 -5.44
CA LEU A 393 -23.41 -0.41 -4.07
C LEU A 393 -24.15 -1.63 -3.49
N ASN A 394 -24.93 -2.35 -4.31
CA ASN A 394 -25.70 -3.52 -3.89
C ASN A 394 -24.90 -4.82 -3.77
N THR A 395 -23.65 -4.86 -4.27
CA THR A 395 -22.82 -6.09 -4.37
C THR A 395 -21.45 -6.00 -3.70
N ALA A 396 -20.84 -4.82 -3.61
CA ALA A 396 -19.48 -4.66 -3.08
C ALA A 396 -19.41 -4.83 -1.55
N SER A 397 -18.28 -5.35 -1.06
CA SER A 397 -17.93 -5.29 0.37
C SER A 397 -17.08 -4.04 0.62
N LEU A 398 -17.69 -2.93 1.05
CA LEU A 398 -16.93 -1.71 1.34
C LEU A 398 -16.26 -1.77 2.72
N ALA A 399 -16.97 -2.25 3.73
CA ALA A 399 -16.45 -2.51 5.07
C ALA A 399 -15.70 -3.87 5.13
N PRO A 400 -14.61 -3.99 5.90
CA PRO A 400 -14.01 -5.27 6.25
C PRO A 400 -14.88 -6.06 7.23
N ARG A 401 -14.82 -7.39 7.13
CA ARG A 401 -15.60 -8.30 7.96
C ARG A 401 -14.78 -9.48 8.45
N LYS A 402 -14.73 -9.72 9.76
CA LYS A 402 -14.10 -10.93 10.32
C LYS A 402 -14.94 -12.13 9.97
N ASP A 403 -14.35 -13.06 9.23
CA ASP A 403 -14.84 -14.41 9.16
C ASP A 403 -14.22 -15.27 10.29
N TYR A 404 -15.02 -16.22 10.76
CA TYR A 404 -14.71 -17.12 11.86
C TYR A 404 -14.57 -18.58 11.38
N GLU A 405 -15.03 -18.90 10.17
CA GLU A 405 -14.81 -20.23 9.55
C GLU A 405 -13.35 -20.34 9.07
N THR A 406 -12.80 -19.25 8.54
CA THR A 406 -11.39 -19.12 8.12
C THR A 406 -10.52 -18.34 9.12
N ASN A 407 -11.11 -17.86 10.22
CA ASN A 407 -10.49 -16.95 11.21
C ASN A 407 -9.73 -15.74 10.58
N ARG A 408 -10.23 -15.17 9.48
CA ARG A 408 -9.59 -14.07 8.74
C ARG A 408 -10.44 -12.82 8.63
N LEU A 409 -9.81 -11.65 8.60
CA LEU A 409 -10.46 -10.42 8.19
C LEU A 409 -10.60 -10.41 6.65
N ILE A 410 -11.84 -10.51 6.17
CA ILE A 410 -12.16 -10.31 4.76
C ILE A 410 -11.99 -8.82 4.45
N THR A 411 -11.14 -8.52 3.47
CA THR A 411 -10.85 -7.15 3.02
C THR A 411 -12.11 -6.43 2.54
N GLY A 412 -12.27 -5.19 2.98
CA GLY A 412 -13.24 -4.24 2.43
C GLY A 412 -12.57 -3.25 1.48
N ALA A 413 -13.30 -2.73 0.50
CA ALA A 413 -12.76 -1.76 -0.46
C ALA A 413 -12.31 -0.42 0.18
N LEU A 414 -12.75 -0.14 1.43
CA LEU A 414 -12.35 1.03 2.20
C LEU A 414 -11.24 0.73 3.24
N GLN A 415 -10.62 -0.46 3.18
CA GLN A 415 -9.44 -0.79 3.97
C GLN A 415 -8.18 -0.19 3.33
N LEU A 416 -7.91 1.08 3.61
CA LEU A 416 -6.88 1.89 2.94
C LEU A 416 -5.92 2.53 3.93
N ALA A 417 -4.71 2.83 3.45
CA ALA A 417 -3.65 3.46 4.23
C ALA A 417 -3.92 4.93 4.57
N GLU A 418 -3.28 5.40 5.64
CA GLU A 418 -3.30 6.79 6.09
C GLU A 418 -2.87 7.77 4.97
N GLY A 419 -3.70 8.77 4.68
CA GLY A 419 -3.46 9.79 3.66
C GLY A 419 -3.84 9.41 2.22
N SER A 420 -4.52 8.28 2.01
CA SER A 420 -5.01 7.84 0.69
C SER A 420 -6.04 8.78 0.06
N HIS A 421 -6.11 8.80 -1.27
CA HIS A 421 -7.05 9.65 -2.02
C HIS A 421 -8.02 8.82 -2.87
N LEU A 422 -9.30 8.87 -2.49
CA LEU A 422 -10.43 8.27 -3.19
C LEU A 422 -11.08 9.27 -4.16
N ILE A 423 -11.32 8.79 -5.38
CA ILE A 423 -12.14 9.48 -6.38
C ILE A 423 -13.42 8.66 -6.58
N PHE A 424 -14.56 9.22 -6.21
CA PHE A 424 -15.88 8.66 -6.51
C PHE A 424 -16.42 9.25 -7.81
N ASP A 425 -16.74 8.39 -8.78
CA ASP A 425 -17.42 8.77 -10.03
C ASP A 425 -18.90 8.40 -9.90
N GLU A 426 -19.77 9.40 -9.70
CA GLU A 426 -21.22 9.24 -9.62
C GLU A 426 -21.92 9.52 -10.96
N THR A 427 -21.17 9.77 -12.05
CA THR A 427 -21.78 10.11 -13.36
C THR A 427 -22.47 8.92 -14.04
N HIS A 428 -22.29 7.73 -13.48
CA HIS A 428 -23.00 6.49 -13.80
C HIS A 428 -24.01 6.06 -12.71
N LEU A 429 -24.28 6.91 -11.71
CA LEU A 429 -25.22 6.62 -10.62
C LEU A 429 -26.65 6.97 -11.02
N GLU A 430 -27.34 6.02 -11.65
CA GLU A 430 -28.73 6.18 -12.08
C GLU A 430 -29.73 5.86 -10.95
N ALA A 431 -30.96 6.37 -11.07
CA ALA A 431 -31.97 6.20 -10.02
C ALA A 431 -32.45 4.74 -9.90
N GLY A 432 -32.22 4.11 -8.75
CA GLY A 432 -32.58 2.72 -8.50
C GLY A 432 -32.68 2.38 -7.02
N THR A 433 -33.14 1.16 -6.74
CA THR A 433 -33.38 0.67 -5.37
C THR A 433 -32.11 0.05 -4.78
N LEU A 434 -31.68 0.53 -3.61
CA LEU A 434 -30.66 -0.11 -2.82
C LEU A 434 -31.26 -1.28 -2.02
N ASN A 435 -30.57 -2.42 -2.01
CA ASN A 435 -30.87 -3.55 -1.12
C ASN A 435 -30.29 -3.29 0.29
N SER A 436 -30.40 -4.25 1.21
CA SER A 436 -29.84 -4.12 2.56
C SER A 436 -28.32 -3.88 2.58
N VAL A 437 -27.56 -4.49 1.65
CA VAL A 437 -26.11 -4.28 1.48
C VAL A 437 -25.83 -2.88 0.96
N GLY A 438 -26.60 -2.39 -0.02
CA GLY A 438 -26.50 -1.02 -0.55
C GLY A 438 -26.81 0.05 0.49
N VAL A 439 -27.80 -0.17 1.36
CA VAL A 439 -28.10 0.72 2.48
C VAL A 439 -27.00 0.71 3.54
N GLU A 440 -26.37 -0.44 3.81
CA GLU A 440 -25.22 -0.54 4.71
C GLU A 440 -23.99 0.17 4.12
N ASN A 441 -23.67 -0.11 2.86
CA ASN A 441 -22.57 0.51 2.11
C ASN A 441 -22.72 2.04 2.03
N ALA A 442 -23.92 2.54 1.76
CA ALA A 442 -24.23 3.98 1.80
C ALA A 442 -24.01 4.58 3.20
N ARG A 443 -24.33 3.83 4.28
CA ARG A 443 -24.04 4.27 5.66
C ARG A 443 -22.54 4.30 5.92
N VAL A 444 -21.79 3.26 5.54
CA VAL A 444 -20.33 3.19 5.75
C VAL A 444 -19.62 4.32 5.00
N LEU A 445 -20.01 4.60 3.75
CA LEU A 445 -19.51 5.75 2.98
C LEU A 445 -19.80 7.09 3.67
N LYS A 446 -21.01 7.26 4.19
CA LYS A 446 -21.39 8.45 4.95
C LYS A 446 -20.58 8.58 6.26
N THR A 447 -20.45 7.50 7.04
CA THR A 447 -19.65 7.46 8.27
C THR A 447 -18.18 7.80 8.00
N LEU A 448 -17.61 7.29 6.91
CA LEU A 448 -16.26 7.64 6.49
C LEU A 448 -16.13 9.13 6.16
N MET A 449 -17.08 9.74 5.46
CA MET A 449 -16.97 11.15 5.11
C MET A 449 -17.30 12.12 6.25
N GLU A 450 -18.22 11.79 7.15
CA GLU A 450 -18.55 12.63 8.30
C GLU A 450 -17.55 12.48 9.46
N LEU A 451 -17.15 11.24 9.80
CA LEU A 451 -16.36 10.93 11.00
C LEU A 451 -14.93 10.45 10.72
N GLN A 452 -14.56 10.20 9.45
CA GLN A 452 -13.24 9.66 9.07
C GLN A 452 -12.90 8.38 9.82
N LYS A 453 -13.85 7.44 9.78
CA LYS A 453 -13.84 6.11 10.39
C LYS A 453 -14.40 5.07 9.41
N VAL A 454 -13.98 3.82 9.56
CA VAL A 454 -14.59 2.66 8.90
C VAL A 454 -15.02 1.66 9.98
N GLU A 455 -16.30 1.29 9.97
CA GLU A 455 -16.84 0.26 10.86
C GLU A 455 -16.39 -1.13 10.38
N TYR A 456 -15.69 -1.89 11.21
CA TYR A 456 -15.26 -3.26 10.92
C TYR A 456 -16.26 -4.23 11.55
N ASP A 457 -16.84 -5.14 10.76
CA ASP A 457 -17.86 -6.08 11.23
C ASP A 457 -17.23 -7.37 11.77
N PHE A 458 -17.30 -7.61 13.08
CA PHE A 458 -16.82 -8.82 13.73
C PHE A 458 -17.94 -9.84 14.00
N LYS A 459 -19.04 -9.82 13.23
CA LYS A 459 -20.30 -10.61 13.35
C LYS A 459 -21.08 -10.39 14.66
N PHE A 460 -20.39 -10.27 15.80
CA PHE A 460 -20.98 -10.08 17.14
C PHE A 460 -20.86 -8.63 17.65
N TYR A 461 -19.90 -7.86 17.14
CA TYR A 461 -19.69 -6.45 17.45
C TYR A 461 -19.14 -5.71 16.23
N LYS A 462 -19.23 -4.38 16.24
CA LYS A 462 -18.54 -3.51 15.27
C LYS A 462 -17.40 -2.77 15.95
N LEU A 463 -16.31 -2.53 15.21
CA LEU A 463 -15.13 -1.82 15.69
C LEU A 463 -14.82 -0.61 14.79
N ASP A 464 -14.81 0.59 15.37
CA ASP A 464 -14.48 1.83 14.66
C ASP A 464 -12.97 1.94 14.43
N MET A 465 -12.52 1.66 13.20
CA MET A 465 -11.14 1.97 12.79
C MET A 465 -11.06 3.43 12.31
N ALA A 466 -10.10 4.19 12.83
CA ALA A 466 -9.82 5.55 12.38
C ALA A 466 -9.13 5.53 11.00
N ALA A 467 -9.48 6.45 10.11
CA ALA A 467 -8.88 6.61 8.78
C ALA A 467 -8.57 8.08 8.46
N ASP A 468 -7.56 8.37 7.65
CA ASP A 468 -7.34 9.69 7.02
C ASP A 468 -7.44 9.51 5.50
N ILE A 469 -8.64 9.65 4.95
CA ILE A 469 -8.92 9.40 3.53
C ILE A 469 -9.51 10.65 2.90
N LYS A 470 -8.84 11.17 1.87
CA LYS A 470 -9.31 12.30 1.08
C LYS A 470 -10.33 11.80 0.07
N MET A 471 -11.49 12.46 -0.02
CA MET A 471 -12.56 12.08 -0.93
C MET A 471 -12.89 13.22 -1.89
N LEU A 472 -12.60 12.97 -3.16
CA LEU A 472 -13.03 13.76 -4.32
C LEU A 472 -14.23 13.05 -4.95
N ILE A 473 -15.27 13.79 -5.29
CA ILE A 473 -16.49 13.27 -5.92
C ILE A 473 -16.71 14.02 -7.24
N LEU A 474 -16.96 13.28 -8.32
CA LEU A 474 -17.34 13.79 -9.63
C LEU A 474 -18.78 13.37 -9.89
N SER A 475 -19.70 14.33 -10.04
CA SER A 475 -21.13 14.04 -10.16
C SER A 475 -21.87 15.02 -11.07
N GLU A 476 -23.02 14.63 -11.61
CA GLU A 476 -23.85 15.53 -12.43
C GLU A 476 -24.49 16.65 -11.58
N GLY A 477 -24.97 16.30 -10.39
CA GLY A 477 -25.53 17.24 -9.39
C GLY A 477 -25.04 16.94 -7.98
N LYS A 478 -25.59 17.62 -6.96
CA LYS A 478 -25.21 17.37 -5.56
C LYS A 478 -25.50 15.91 -5.17
N SER A 479 -24.49 15.19 -4.70
CA SER A 479 -24.65 13.83 -4.17
C SER A 479 -25.59 13.79 -2.96
N ASN A 480 -26.43 12.75 -2.91
CA ASN A 480 -27.28 12.42 -1.76
C ASN A 480 -26.71 11.28 -0.91
N ILE A 481 -25.78 10.48 -1.45
CA ILE A 481 -25.09 9.39 -0.74
C ILE A 481 -23.87 9.95 -0.01
N LEU A 482 -23.17 10.88 -0.64
CA LEU A 482 -21.91 11.46 -0.19
C LEU A 482 -22.11 12.94 0.18
N PRO A 483 -22.41 13.27 1.46
CA PRO A 483 -22.55 14.65 1.94
C PRO A 483 -21.17 15.35 2.07
N ALA A 484 -20.62 15.78 0.93
CA ALA A 484 -19.31 16.45 0.89
C ALA A 484 -19.30 17.79 1.64
N ASP A 485 -18.17 18.10 2.28
CA ASP A 485 -17.95 19.36 3.00
C ASP A 485 -18.07 20.56 2.03
N ILE A 486 -17.49 20.42 0.83
CA ILE A 486 -17.56 21.42 -0.23
C ILE A 486 -18.28 20.83 -1.44
N VAL A 487 -19.33 21.51 -1.88
CA VAL A 487 -19.97 21.31 -3.19
C VAL A 487 -19.67 22.52 -4.06
N LEU A 488 -19.13 22.29 -5.26
CA LEU A 488 -18.73 23.32 -6.22
C LEU A 488 -19.17 22.93 -7.64
N PRO A 489 -20.04 23.73 -8.29
CA PRO A 489 -20.34 23.57 -9.71
C PRO A 489 -19.13 23.90 -10.58
N PHE A 490 -18.69 22.91 -11.36
CA PHE A 490 -17.55 23.01 -12.27
C PHE A 490 -17.90 23.85 -13.50
N HIS A 491 -17.04 24.84 -13.83
CA HIS A 491 -17.28 25.79 -14.92
C HIS A 491 -16.05 25.88 -15.85
N PRO A 492 -15.80 24.84 -16.68
CA PRO A 492 -14.70 24.85 -17.63
C PRO A 492 -14.92 25.93 -18.69
N SER A 493 -13.92 26.79 -18.89
CA SER A 493 -13.93 27.88 -19.88
C SER A 493 -13.19 27.53 -21.18
N SER A 494 -12.36 26.48 -21.16
CA SER A 494 -11.58 26.00 -22.30
C SER A 494 -11.09 24.57 -22.03
N VAL A 495 -10.72 23.80 -23.06
CA VAL A 495 -10.00 22.53 -22.87
C VAL A 495 -8.49 22.82 -22.82
N GLY A 496 -7.86 22.59 -21.66
CA GLY A 496 -6.43 22.79 -21.46
C GLY A 496 -5.64 21.48 -21.54
N SER A 497 -4.59 21.45 -22.37
CA SER A 497 -3.58 20.38 -22.36
C SER A 497 -2.33 20.84 -21.61
N SER A 498 -2.04 20.26 -20.44
CA SER A 498 -0.80 20.50 -19.72
C SER A 498 0.11 19.27 -19.85
N GLU A 499 1.12 19.38 -20.70
CA GLU A 499 2.33 18.57 -20.54
C GLU A 499 3.06 19.04 -19.26
N VAL A 500 3.84 18.16 -18.64
CA VAL A 500 4.49 18.41 -17.34
C VAL A 500 5.90 17.80 -17.35
N ALA A 501 6.89 18.60 -16.96
CA ALA A 501 8.26 18.15 -16.74
C ALA A 501 8.36 17.29 -15.46
N ALA A 502 9.23 16.28 -15.44
CA ALA A 502 9.36 15.35 -14.31
C ALA A 502 9.77 16.08 -13.02
N GLU A 503 10.66 17.06 -13.16
CA GLU A 503 11.18 17.93 -12.11
C GLU A 503 10.07 18.75 -11.45
N ALA A 504 9.05 19.17 -12.22
CA ALA A 504 7.88 19.87 -11.68
C ALA A 504 6.98 18.92 -10.88
N LEU A 505 6.75 17.69 -11.36
CA LEU A 505 6.02 16.68 -10.58
C LEU A 505 6.71 16.37 -9.25
N GLU A 506 8.04 16.25 -9.24
CA GLU A 506 8.82 16.02 -8.02
C GLU A 506 8.74 17.18 -7.04
N ALA A 507 8.88 18.42 -7.51
CA ALA A 507 8.68 19.62 -6.69
C ALA A 507 7.27 19.68 -6.08
N TRP A 508 6.22 19.35 -6.85
CA TRP A 508 4.84 19.31 -6.37
C TRP A 508 4.57 18.19 -5.37
N ARG A 509 5.13 16.99 -5.59
CA ARG A 509 5.06 15.85 -4.65
C ARG A 509 5.73 16.21 -3.32
N TRP A 510 6.93 16.78 -3.36
CA TRP A 510 7.64 17.24 -2.16
C TRP A 510 6.87 18.34 -1.41
N TYR A 511 6.33 19.32 -2.12
CA TYR A 511 5.48 20.37 -1.55
C TYR A 511 4.24 19.78 -0.86
N LEU A 512 3.51 18.88 -1.51
CA LEU A 512 2.30 18.24 -0.95
C LEU A 512 2.62 17.32 0.24
N ALA A 513 3.78 16.68 0.27
CA ALA A 513 4.22 15.86 1.40
C ALA A 513 4.68 16.71 2.59
N THR A 514 5.49 17.75 2.34
CA THR A 514 6.12 18.59 3.37
C THR A 514 5.11 19.49 4.08
N LEU A 515 4.22 20.15 3.33
CA LEU A 515 3.26 21.07 3.96
C LEU A 515 2.24 20.35 4.86
N ARG A 516 1.91 19.08 4.54
CA ARG A 516 1.01 18.25 5.35
C ARG A 516 1.56 17.90 6.74
N SER A 517 2.89 17.93 6.94
CA SER A 517 3.50 17.67 8.25
C SER A 517 3.77 18.94 9.07
N LEU A 518 3.52 20.14 8.53
CA LEU A 518 3.74 21.38 9.27
C LEU A 518 2.73 21.54 10.43
N PRO A 519 3.19 21.85 11.66
CA PRO A 519 2.31 22.24 12.74
C PRO A 519 1.71 23.61 12.43
N HIS A 520 0.40 23.77 12.63
CA HIS A 520 -0.31 25.03 12.40
C HIS A 520 -1.18 25.41 13.60
N SER A 521 -0.99 26.61 14.12
CA SER A 521 -1.75 27.23 15.21
C SER A 521 -2.60 28.42 14.72
N ILE A 522 -3.62 28.80 15.49
CA ILE A 522 -4.40 30.02 15.23
C ILE A 522 -4.25 30.92 16.44
N GLU A 523 -3.66 32.11 16.25
CA GLU A 523 -3.31 32.99 17.35
C GLU A 523 -4.54 33.65 18.01
N PRO A 524 -4.50 33.98 19.32
CA PRO A 524 -5.67 34.53 20.04
C PRO A 524 -6.21 35.86 19.49
N GLU A 525 -5.41 36.61 18.74
CA GLU A 525 -5.88 37.82 18.06
C GLU A 525 -6.73 37.48 16.83
N MET A 526 -6.27 36.54 16.00
CA MET A 526 -7.02 36.06 14.85
C MET A 526 -8.28 35.29 15.25
N GLN A 527 -8.26 34.57 16.38
CA GLN A 527 -9.47 33.93 16.95
C GLN A 527 -10.60 34.95 17.16
N LYS A 528 -10.32 36.13 17.73
CA LYS A 528 -11.31 37.19 17.92
C LYS A 528 -11.82 37.78 16.61
N VAL A 529 -10.96 37.90 15.60
CA VAL A 529 -11.38 38.36 14.25
C VAL A 529 -12.35 37.36 13.63
N ILE A 530 -12.03 36.05 13.72
CA ILE A 530 -12.91 34.97 13.27
C ILE A 530 -14.24 34.98 14.03
N GLU A 531 -14.23 35.05 15.36
CA GLU A 531 -15.46 35.12 16.17
C GLU A 531 -16.38 36.25 15.74
N ASN A 532 -15.84 37.47 15.53
CA ASN A 532 -16.63 38.62 15.06
C ASN A 532 -17.19 38.41 13.65
N ASP A 533 -16.37 37.92 12.70
CA ASP A 533 -16.82 37.59 11.34
C ASP A 533 -17.92 36.51 11.33
N LEU A 534 -17.79 35.46 12.16
CA LEU A 534 -18.76 34.37 12.25
C LEU A 534 -20.08 34.84 12.90
N VAL A 535 -20.02 35.74 13.87
CA VAL A 535 -21.21 36.38 14.46
C VAL A 535 -21.91 37.26 13.43
N ALA A 536 -21.17 38.06 12.65
CA ALA A 536 -21.75 38.88 11.57
C ALA A 536 -22.40 37.99 10.49
N ALA A 537 -21.70 36.96 10.00
CA ALA A 537 -22.22 36.04 8.99
C ALA A 537 -23.51 35.33 9.46
N ARG A 538 -23.63 34.98 10.75
CA ARG A 538 -24.86 34.39 11.33
C ARG A 538 -26.01 35.39 11.48
N GLN A 539 -25.73 36.69 11.59
CA GLN A 539 -26.77 37.73 11.58
C GLN A 539 -27.35 37.91 10.17
N GLU A 540 -26.50 37.83 9.14
CA GLU A 540 -26.90 37.90 7.73
C GLU A 540 -27.62 36.63 7.25
N ASP A 541 -27.02 35.45 7.47
CA ASP A 541 -27.60 34.15 7.10
C ASP A 541 -27.73 33.22 8.33
N ARG A 542 -28.96 33.17 8.86
CA ARG A 542 -29.34 32.30 9.99
C ARG A 542 -29.28 30.80 9.66
N LYS A 543 -29.06 30.39 8.41
CA LYS A 543 -28.90 28.98 8.02
C LYS A 543 -27.47 28.45 8.29
N LEU A 544 -26.49 29.32 8.54
CA LEU A 544 -25.10 28.92 8.73
C LEU A 544 -24.89 28.09 10.01
N GLY A 545 -24.61 26.80 9.81
CA GLY A 545 -24.41 25.82 10.86
C GLY A 545 -23.00 25.81 11.42
N THR A 546 -22.81 25.13 12.55
CA THR A 546 -21.48 24.93 13.16
C THR A 546 -20.52 24.18 12.23
N GLN A 547 -21.04 23.32 11.34
CA GLN A 547 -20.27 22.62 10.31
C GLN A 547 -19.67 23.59 9.26
N ASP A 548 -20.42 24.61 8.82
CA ASP A 548 -19.87 25.64 7.91
C ASP A 548 -18.72 26.42 8.55
N PHE A 549 -18.81 26.69 9.86
CA PHE A 549 -17.76 27.40 10.58
C PHE A 549 -16.51 26.54 10.76
N SER A 550 -16.66 25.25 11.07
CA SER A 550 -15.56 24.28 11.10
C SER A 550 -14.89 24.14 9.72
N ARG A 551 -15.69 24.13 8.65
CA ARG A 551 -15.22 24.10 7.26
C ARG A 551 -14.43 25.36 6.88
N LEU A 552 -14.94 26.55 7.20
CA LEU A 552 -14.24 27.82 6.96
C LEU A 552 -12.93 27.92 7.76
N LEU A 553 -12.93 27.51 9.03
CA LEU A 553 -11.73 27.46 9.87
C LEU A 553 -10.67 26.51 9.28
N THR A 554 -11.12 25.34 8.80
CA THR A 554 -10.28 24.36 8.11
C THR A 554 -9.70 24.92 6.81
N MET A 555 -10.52 25.61 6.00
CA MET A 555 -10.05 26.32 4.80
C MET A 555 -9.02 27.42 5.13
N GLY A 556 -9.21 28.18 6.22
CA GLY A 556 -8.26 29.20 6.68
C GLY A 556 -6.88 28.62 6.99
N ARG A 557 -6.85 27.54 7.79
CA ARG A 557 -5.61 26.79 8.04
C ARG A 557 -4.98 26.27 6.75
N LEU A 558 -5.76 25.65 5.87
CA LEU A 558 -5.24 25.06 4.63
C LEU A 558 -4.75 26.11 3.63
N MET A 559 -5.33 27.31 3.62
CA MET A 559 -4.84 28.44 2.82
C MET A 559 -3.46 28.89 3.30
N SER A 560 -3.31 29.17 4.59
CA SER A 560 -2.04 29.62 5.20
C SER A 560 -0.94 28.55 5.04
N MET A 561 -1.30 27.29 5.30
CA MET A 561 -0.45 26.12 5.05
C MET A 561 -0.01 26.02 3.58
N SER A 562 -0.83 26.41 2.60
CA SER A 562 -0.44 26.42 1.18
C SER A 562 0.70 27.39 0.85
N PHE A 563 0.89 28.43 1.66
CA PHE A 563 2.01 29.37 1.55
C PHE A 563 3.22 28.98 2.43
N GLY A 564 3.13 27.87 3.18
CA GLY A 564 4.16 27.44 4.13
C GLY A 564 4.04 28.08 5.51
N GLU A 565 2.96 28.81 5.80
CA GLU A 565 2.76 29.48 7.09
C GLU A 565 2.20 28.54 8.16
N THR A 566 2.74 28.67 9.38
CA THR A 566 2.31 27.94 10.58
C THR A 566 1.22 28.68 11.39
N SER A 567 0.83 29.87 10.96
CA SER A 567 -0.17 30.74 11.59
C SER A 567 -1.16 31.29 10.57
N LEU A 568 -2.42 31.44 10.95
CA LEU A 568 -3.46 32.03 10.08
C LEU A 568 -3.36 33.56 10.05
N SER A 569 -3.00 34.12 8.90
CA SER A 569 -2.99 35.57 8.65
C SER A 569 -4.38 36.12 8.29
N LEU A 570 -4.56 37.44 8.48
CA LEU A 570 -5.78 38.14 8.06
C LEU A 570 -6.01 38.09 6.54
N GLU A 571 -4.92 38.13 5.75
CA GLU A 571 -4.98 38.06 4.30
C GLU A 571 -5.47 36.68 3.84
N HIS A 572 -4.92 35.60 4.41
CA HIS A 572 -5.33 34.23 4.10
C HIS A 572 -6.77 33.93 4.54
N TRP A 573 -7.24 34.57 5.63
CA TRP A 573 -8.65 34.55 6.00
C TRP A 573 -9.56 35.30 5.00
N GLN A 574 -9.14 36.48 4.52
CA GLN A 574 -9.88 37.21 3.49
C GLN A 574 -9.97 36.44 2.15
N MET A 575 -8.87 35.79 1.72
CA MET A 575 -8.88 34.92 0.54
C MET A 575 -9.89 33.77 0.67
N VAL A 576 -10.02 33.19 1.86
CA VAL A 576 -11.01 32.13 2.14
C VAL A 576 -12.45 32.64 2.13
N LYS A 577 -12.70 33.85 2.65
CA LYS A 577 -14.02 34.50 2.53
C LYS A 577 -14.39 34.76 1.07
N GLU A 578 -13.43 35.18 0.23
CA GLU A 578 -13.66 35.40 -1.21
C GLU A 578 -13.90 34.11 -1.99
N LEU A 579 -13.15 33.03 -1.72
CA LEU A 579 -13.41 31.72 -2.33
C LEU A 579 -14.79 31.17 -1.96
N GLU A 580 -15.23 31.34 -0.71
CA GLU A 580 -16.60 30.97 -0.30
C GLU A 580 -17.65 31.85 -0.97
N ARG A 581 -17.39 33.15 -1.16
CA ARG A 581 -18.26 34.09 -1.90
C ARG A 581 -18.46 33.61 -3.34
N LEU A 582 -17.38 33.34 -4.06
CA LEU A 582 -17.39 32.83 -5.44
C LEU A 582 -18.08 31.46 -5.55
N ARG A 583 -17.87 30.56 -4.58
CA ARG A 583 -18.58 29.27 -4.51
C ARG A 583 -20.09 29.45 -4.31
N LYS A 584 -20.49 30.36 -3.41
CA LYS A 584 -21.91 30.70 -3.19
C LYS A 584 -22.57 31.39 -4.38
N GLU A 585 -21.81 32.04 -5.25
CA GLU A 585 -22.35 32.62 -6.50
C GLU A 585 -22.64 31.56 -7.55
N ARG A 586 -21.81 30.51 -7.66
CA ARG A 586 -22.03 29.37 -8.57
C ARG A 586 -23.17 28.44 -8.16
N LEU A 587 -23.67 28.57 -6.92
CA LEU A 587 -24.75 27.75 -6.35
C LEU A 587 -26.13 28.45 -6.38
N LYS A 588 -26.26 29.54 -7.14
CA LYS A 588 -27.50 30.30 -7.38
C LYS A 588 -28.06 29.99 -8.76
#